data_AF-A0A358SUZ1-F1
#
_entry.id   AF-A0A358SUZ1-F1
#
_cell.length_a   1.000
_cell.length_b   1.000
_cell.length_c   1.000
_cell.angle_alpha   90.00
_cell.angle_beta   90.00
_cell.angle_gamma   90.00
#
_symmetry.space_group_name_H-M   'P 1'
#
loop_
_entity.id
_entity.type
_entity.pdbx_description
1 polymer ?
#
loop_
_entity_poly.entity_id
_entity_poly.type
_entity_poly.pdbx_seq_one_letter_code
_entity_poly.pdbx_strand_id
1 'polypeptide(L)'
;MKSAGRPLPGRPGRTGRNSQPGRHSQRRRRGRQGRDERRRGSGLRRRPGLHGGRFRPPDDGRDRGRRAPRHRCRRQRRPDHGHRRRGRQPDPRPDRAAGRFRANTVKIMQDGVAENFTAAVLDPYLDPAGCHSRGSGLSSIDPQALRDYVTRLDGEHFQVHLHAIGDRAVRESLDAIEAARAANGPGDGRHHIAHLQLIHPDDLPRFAALGVTATIQGLWAAHEPQMDQLTIPFVGPERAARHYLFGDLLRSGARLAAGSDWAVSSANPLRAIHVAVNRALPGAAGPEAEPFLPGQRLSLAEALAAYTAGSAFVNHLDDVTGTITPGKLADLIVLDTDPFAVAAQDIASVRVLQTLVEGEQVYQERNSS
;
A
#
# COMPACT_ATOMS: atom_id res chain seq x y z
N MET A 1 25.96 -19.19 52.06
CA MET A 1 25.82 -18.92 53.51
C MET A 1 24.34 -19.00 53.90
N LYS A 2 24.00 -19.09 55.19
CA LYS A 2 22.64 -19.37 55.68
C LYS A 2 21.85 -18.08 56.00
N SER A 3 20.50 -18.19 56.00
CA SER A 3 19.49 -17.63 56.94
C SER A 3 19.72 -16.26 57.63
N ALA A 4 18.71 -15.46 57.97
CA ALA A 4 17.26 -15.39 57.68
C ALA A 4 16.72 -14.10 58.37
N GLY A 5 15.43 -13.78 58.27
CA GLY A 5 14.79 -12.85 59.22
C GLY A 5 13.75 -11.88 58.64
N ARG A 6 12.50 -12.06 59.06
CA ARG A 6 11.45 -11.02 59.15
C ARG A 6 11.11 -10.88 60.65
N PRO A 7 10.71 -9.71 61.16
CA PRO A 7 9.28 -9.37 61.08
C PRO A 7 8.93 -7.86 60.99
N LEU A 8 7.63 -7.62 60.80
CA LEU A 8 6.89 -6.36 61.04
C LEU A 8 6.39 -6.35 62.52
N PRO A 9 5.75 -5.29 63.11
CA PRO A 9 4.96 -4.22 62.46
C PRO A 9 5.04 -2.79 63.07
N GLY A 10 4.24 -1.85 62.56
CA GLY A 10 4.04 -0.52 63.17
C GLY A 10 3.11 0.45 62.42
N ARG A 11 1.90 0.68 62.95
CA ARG A 11 0.95 1.79 62.67
C ARG A 11 0.20 2.03 64.00
N PRO A 12 -0.23 3.27 64.37
CA PRO A 12 -1.18 4.06 63.58
C PRO A 12 -1.02 5.60 63.67
N GLY A 13 -1.95 6.36 63.07
CA GLY A 13 -2.11 7.81 63.25
C GLY A 13 -3.15 8.42 62.29
N ARG A 14 -4.14 9.18 62.80
CA ARG A 14 -5.20 9.85 62.03
C ARG A 14 -5.47 11.25 62.61
N THR A 15 -5.49 12.28 61.76
CA THR A 15 -6.34 13.50 61.77
C THR A 15 -5.97 14.34 60.53
N GLY A 16 -6.81 15.19 59.92
CA GLY A 16 -8.23 15.49 60.12
C GLY A 16 -8.79 16.26 58.90
N ARG A 17 -10.11 16.48 58.83
CA ARG A 17 -10.77 17.43 57.88
C ARG A 17 -10.71 18.87 58.46
N ASN A 18 -10.96 19.98 57.76
CA ASN A 18 -11.78 20.26 56.56
C ASN A 18 -11.05 21.31 55.66
N SER A 19 -11.56 22.26 54.85
CA SER A 19 -12.87 22.91 54.59
C SER A 19 -12.97 23.43 53.11
N GLN A 20 -14.00 24.22 52.77
CA GLN A 20 -14.30 24.89 51.48
C GLN A 20 -14.95 26.28 51.77
N PRO A 21 -15.41 27.11 50.81
CA PRO A 21 -14.94 27.43 49.44
C PRO A 21 -14.89 28.96 49.14
N GLY A 22 -14.53 29.36 47.91
CA GLY A 22 -14.74 30.72 47.34
C GLY A 22 -15.46 30.71 45.98
N ARG A 23 -16.08 31.81 45.55
CA ARG A 23 -16.96 31.91 44.34
C ARG A 23 -16.55 33.05 43.38
N HIS A 24 -17.21 33.09 42.22
CA HIS A 24 -17.30 34.15 41.17
C HIS A 24 -16.47 33.89 39.88
N SER A 25 -16.94 34.25 38.68
CA SER A 25 -18.32 34.59 38.23
C SER A 25 -18.50 34.37 36.70
N GLN A 26 -19.73 34.56 36.21
CA GLN A 26 -20.17 34.26 34.84
C GLN A 26 -19.65 35.26 33.79
N ARG A 27 -19.47 34.80 32.53
CA ARG A 27 -20.38 35.19 31.42
C ARG A 27 -20.18 34.39 30.13
N ARG A 28 -21.30 34.09 29.46
CA ARG A 28 -21.40 33.72 28.03
C ARG A 28 -22.26 34.76 27.31
N ARG A 29 -22.00 35.02 26.02
CA ARG A 29 -23.00 35.57 25.08
C ARG A 29 -22.94 34.83 23.74
N ARG A 30 -24.05 34.87 23.00
CA ARG A 30 -24.27 34.24 21.68
C ARG A 30 -24.84 35.29 20.71
N GLY A 31 -24.67 35.03 19.41
CA GLY A 31 -25.17 35.82 18.27
C GLY A 31 -24.12 35.73 17.17
N ARG A 32 -24.25 34.97 16.06
CA ARG A 32 -25.38 34.33 15.34
C ARG A 32 -26.13 35.25 14.36
N GLN A 33 -26.16 34.76 13.11
CA GLN A 33 -26.97 35.19 11.95
C GLN A 33 -26.50 36.44 11.17
N GLY A 34 -26.70 36.36 9.85
CA GLY A 34 -26.00 37.13 8.83
C GLY A 34 -25.84 36.33 7.51
N ARG A 35 -26.92 35.69 7.05
CA ARG A 35 -27.02 35.05 5.72
C ARG A 35 -28.28 35.61 5.05
N ASP A 36 -28.12 36.31 3.95
CA ASP A 36 -28.88 36.04 2.73
C ASP A 36 -28.23 36.74 1.53
N GLU A 37 -28.48 36.21 0.33
CA GLU A 37 -28.85 36.94 -0.90
C GLU A 37 -28.81 36.02 -2.13
N ARG A 38 -30.02 35.66 -2.58
CA ARG A 38 -30.45 35.59 -3.99
C ARG A 38 -29.73 34.66 -4.98
N ARG A 39 -30.43 33.54 -5.25
CA ARG A 39 -30.40 32.83 -6.54
C ARG A 39 -30.61 33.78 -7.74
N ARG A 40 -29.90 33.52 -8.84
CA ARG A 40 -30.43 33.61 -10.22
C ARG A 40 -29.91 32.42 -11.02
N GLY A 41 -30.61 32.03 -12.08
CA GLY A 41 -30.17 30.90 -12.92
C GLY A 41 -30.81 30.89 -14.30
N SER A 42 -30.11 30.27 -15.24
CA SER A 42 -30.56 29.92 -16.59
C SER A 42 -29.65 28.81 -17.14
N GLY A 43 -30.09 27.94 -18.07
CA GLY A 43 -31.47 27.78 -18.52
C GLY A 43 -31.70 27.48 -20.01
N LEU A 44 -30.78 26.82 -20.72
CA LEU A 44 -30.94 26.39 -22.14
C LEU A 44 -30.40 24.95 -22.28
N ARG A 45 -31.27 23.93 -22.38
CA ARG A 45 -31.97 23.40 -23.58
C ARG A 45 -31.09 22.54 -24.51
N ARG A 46 -31.34 21.23 -24.51
CA ARG A 46 -30.86 20.24 -25.51
C ARG A 46 -31.60 20.39 -26.85
N ARG A 47 -30.99 19.92 -27.95
CA ARG A 47 -31.67 19.14 -29.00
C ARG A 47 -30.76 18.00 -29.53
N PRO A 48 -31.30 16.86 -30.01
CA PRO A 48 -30.50 15.68 -30.35
C PRO A 48 -30.62 15.21 -31.82
N GLY A 49 -29.75 14.27 -32.19
CA GLY A 49 -30.08 13.17 -33.10
C GLY A 49 -29.44 13.18 -34.49
N LEU A 50 -28.93 12.02 -34.93
CA LEU A 50 -29.52 11.27 -36.04
C LEU A 50 -28.98 9.83 -36.12
N HIS A 51 -29.72 8.99 -36.84
CA HIS A 51 -29.39 7.60 -37.19
C HIS A 51 -28.16 7.53 -38.13
N GLY A 52 -27.47 6.41 -38.34
CA GLY A 52 -27.71 5.03 -37.90
C GLY A 52 -27.80 4.08 -39.11
N GLY A 53 -27.00 3.00 -39.12
CA GLY A 53 -26.94 2.08 -40.25
C GLY A 53 -26.36 0.71 -39.91
N ARG A 54 -26.99 -0.34 -40.45
CA ARG A 54 -26.51 -1.73 -40.51
C ARG A 54 -26.94 -2.31 -41.85
N PHE A 55 -26.09 -3.07 -42.53
CA PHE A 55 -26.53 -4.29 -43.23
C PHE A 55 -25.40 -5.32 -43.39
N ARG A 56 -25.73 -6.49 -43.95
CA ARG A 56 -24.94 -7.74 -43.89
C ARG A 56 -24.13 -8.05 -45.17
N PRO A 57 -23.10 -8.92 -45.07
CA PRO A 57 -22.51 -9.64 -46.20
C PRO A 57 -23.21 -10.98 -46.48
N PRO A 58 -23.01 -11.53 -47.69
CA PRO A 58 -22.81 -12.96 -47.98
C PRO A 58 -21.34 -13.20 -48.43
N ASP A 59 -20.85 -14.42 -48.74
CA ASP A 59 -21.55 -15.67 -49.05
C ASP A 59 -20.80 -16.95 -48.60
N ASP A 60 -21.46 -18.11 -48.75
CA ASP A 60 -21.08 -19.45 -48.28
C ASP A 60 -20.07 -20.16 -49.23
N GLY A 61 -19.33 -21.17 -48.74
CA GLY A 61 -18.29 -21.86 -49.53
C GLY A 61 -17.84 -23.20 -48.97
N ARG A 62 -18.56 -24.28 -49.30
CA ARG A 62 -18.30 -25.66 -48.83
C ARG A 62 -17.52 -26.48 -49.88
N ASP A 63 -16.70 -27.44 -49.45
CA ASP A 63 -16.97 -28.87 -49.74
C ASP A 63 -16.16 -29.83 -48.82
N ARG A 64 -16.02 -31.12 -49.20
CA ARG A 64 -16.00 -32.26 -48.26
C ARG A 64 -14.60 -32.82 -47.97
N GLY A 65 -14.43 -33.30 -46.73
CA GLY A 65 -13.17 -33.89 -46.25
C GLY A 65 -12.94 -35.36 -46.68
N ARG A 66 -11.80 -35.92 -46.25
CA ARG A 66 -11.49 -37.36 -46.34
C ARG A 66 -10.48 -37.80 -45.26
N ARG A 67 -10.74 -38.99 -44.68
CA ARG A 67 -9.79 -39.94 -44.05
C ARG A 67 -8.94 -39.44 -42.85
N ALA A 68 -9.17 -40.04 -41.68
CA ALA A 68 -8.27 -39.98 -40.53
C ALA A 68 -7.11 -40.99 -40.64
N PRO A 69 -5.89 -40.63 -40.16
CA PRO A 69 -4.84 -41.59 -39.86
C PRO A 69 -4.38 -41.53 -38.39
N ARG A 70 -4.62 -42.63 -37.66
CA ARG A 70 -3.84 -43.22 -36.54
C ARG A 70 -2.86 -42.28 -35.79
N HIS A 71 -3.15 -42.04 -34.50
CA HIS A 71 -2.22 -41.37 -33.59
C HIS A 71 -0.82 -42.03 -33.56
N ARG A 72 0.22 -41.25 -33.88
CA ARG A 72 1.60 -41.50 -33.42
C ARG A 72 2.01 -40.36 -32.50
N CYS A 73 2.36 -40.68 -31.26
CA CYS A 73 2.87 -39.69 -30.32
C CYS A 73 4.27 -39.22 -30.77
N ARG A 74 4.36 -38.02 -31.35
CA ARG A 74 5.61 -37.29 -31.56
C ARG A 74 5.69 -36.17 -30.51
N ARG A 75 6.71 -36.20 -29.66
CA ARG A 75 7.07 -35.06 -28.79
C ARG A 75 7.37 -33.85 -29.68
N GLN A 76 6.47 -32.88 -29.74
CA GLN A 76 6.80 -31.56 -30.28
C GLN A 76 7.74 -30.87 -29.29
N ARG A 77 8.94 -30.49 -29.74
CA ARG A 77 9.75 -29.50 -29.02
C ARG A 77 9.02 -28.17 -29.10
N ARG A 78 8.80 -27.50 -27.97
CA ARG A 78 8.39 -26.08 -27.99
C ARG A 78 9.50 -25.27 -28.67
N PRO A 79 9.17 -24.23 -29.45
CA PRO A 79 10.19 -23.32 -29.97
C PRO A 79 10.87 -22.61 -28.79
N ASP A 80 12.18 -22.44 -28.89
CA ASP A 80 12.96 -21.72 -27.89
C ASP A 80 12.65 -20.22 -27.98
N HIS A 81 11.98 -19.68 -26.96
CA HIS A 81 11.74 -18.23 -26.84
C HIS A 81 13.01 -17.56 -26.32
N GLY A 82 14.05 -17.58 -27.15
CA GLY A 82 15.36 -17.00 -26.84
C GLY A 82 15.21 -15.58 -26.31
N HIS A 83 15.61 -15.38 -25.06
CA HIS A 83 15.52 -14.11 -24.36
C HIS A 83 16.37 -13.05 -25.06
N ARG A 84 15.76 -12.31 -26.00
CA ARG A 84 16.26 -11.01 -26.44
C ARG A 84 16.30 -10.12 -25.20
N ARG A 85 17.49 -9.99 -24.61
CA ARG A 85 17.78 -8.98 -23.58
C ARG A 85 17.24 -7.66 -24.12
N ARG A 86 16.25 -7.08 -23.44
CA ARG A 86 15.86 -5.70 -23.73
C ARG A 86 17.10 -4.87 -23.46
N GLY A 87 17.61 -4.20 -24.48
CA GLY A 87 18.79 -3.36 -24.31
C GLY A 87 18.44 -2.28 -23.30
N ARG A 88 19.28 -2.14 -22.25
CA ARG A 88 19.21 -1.09 -21.25
C ARG A 88 18.82 0.24 -21.92
N GLN A 89 17.57 0.67 -21.75
CA GLN A 89 17.26 2.07 -21.97
C GLN A 89 18.04 2.83 -20.89
N PRO A 90 18.95 3.75 -21.25
CA PRO A 90 19.58 4.58 -20.24
C PRO A 90 18.49 5.40 -19.53
N ASP A 91 18.73 5.76 -18.28
CA ASP A 91 17.93 6.81 -17.62
C ASP A 91 17.93 8.03 -18.56
N PRO A 92 16.76 8.57 -18.97
CA PRO A 92 16.68 9.70 -19.88
C PRO A 92 17.31 10.98 -19.27
N ARG A 93 17.62 11.00 -17.97
CA ARG A 93 18.19 12.12 -17.24
C ARG A 93 19.45 11.66 -16.45
N PRO A 94 20.55 11.31 -17.16
CA PRO A 94 21.77 10.78 -16.54
C PRO A 94 22.50 11.79 -15.64
N ASP A 95 22.16 13.07 -15.72
CA ASP A 95 22.54 14.15 -14.81
C ASP A 95 22.12 13.90 -13.34
N ARG A 96 21.13 13.01 -13.13
CA ARG A 96 20.49 12.78 -11.82
C ARG A 96 20.97 11.51 -11.11
N ALA A 97 22.08 10.94 -11.58
CA ALA A 97 22.65 9.69 -11.09
C ALA A 97 24.11 9.87 -10.65
N ALA A 98 24.40 9.59 -9.37
CA ALA A 98 25.76 9.63 -8.82
C ALA A 98 26.04 8.37 -7.99
N GLY A 99 26.85 7.45 -8.53
CA GLY A 99 27.10 6.14 -7.91
C GLY A 99 25.79 5.36 -7.69
N ARG A 100 25.44 5.08 -6.43
CA ARG A 100 24.16 4.45 -6.02
C ARG A 100 22.99 5.44 -5.85
N PHE A 101 23.22 6.75 -5.82
CA PHE A 101 22.19 7.78 -5.61
C PHE A 101 21.43 8.14 -6.90
N ARG A 102 20.12 8.35 -6.82
CA ARG A 102 19.23 8.79 -7.92
C ARG A 102 18.29 9.90 -7.43
N ALA A 103 18.06 10.91 -8.26
CA ALA A 103 17.14 12.03 -8.02
C ALA A 103 16.03 12.10 -9.09
N ASN A 104 15.37 10.96 -9.33
CA ASN A 104 14.38 10.76 -10.39
C ASN A 104 12.92 10.62 -9.90
N THR A 105 12.67 10.59 -8.58
CA THR A 105 11.34 10.40 -7.97
C THR A 105 10.91 11.61 -7.13
N VAL A 106 9.64 12.00 -7.21
CA VAL A 106 9.01 13.01 -6.33
C VAL A 106 8.00 12.35 -5.41
N LYS A 107 8.14 12.51 -4.09
CA LYS A 107 7.14 12.13 -3.09
C LYS A 107 6.06 13.21 -3.01
N ILE A 108 4.80 12.80 -3.04
CA ILE A 108 3.63 13.64 -2.78
C ILE A 108 2.88 13.09 -1.57
N MET A 109 2.43 13.96 -0.67
CA MET A 109 1.51 13.60 0.42
C MET A 109 0.10 14.04 0.03
N GLN A 110 -0.81 13.11 -0.24
CA GLN A 110 -2.17 13.47 -0.67
C GLN A 110 -3.15 13.59 0.49
N ASP A 111 -2.93 12.89 1.59
CA ASP A 111 -3.69 13.04 2.84
C ASP A 111 -2.80 12.88 4.08
N GLY A 112 -3.42 12.68 5.25
CA GLY A 112 -2.76 12.25 6.47
C GLY A 112 -3.21 10.84 6.89
N VAL A 113 -3.33 10.58 8.20
CA VAL A 113 -3.61 9.23 8.76
C VAL A 113 -5.04 9.08 9.30
N ALA A 114 -5.50 7.85 9.51
CA ALA A 114 -6.89 7.56 9.85
C ALA A 114 -7.23 7.87 11.32
N GLU A 115 -6.28 7.61 12.22
CA GLU A 115 -6.38 7.65 13.68
C GLU A 115 -6.68 9.06 14.24
N ASN A 116 -6.31 10.09 13.48
CA ASN A 116 -6.56 11.50 13.80
C ASN A 116 -7.55 12.15 12.82
N PHE A 117 -8.24 11.35 12.00
CA PHE A 117 -9.26 11.77 11.03
C PHE A 117 -8.75 12.72 9.93
N THR A 118 -7.45 12.67 9.61
CA THR A 118 -6.86 13.50 8.53
C THR A 118 -6.79 12.79 7.18
N ALA A 119 -6.76 11.45 7.15
CA ALA A 119 -6.83 10.66 5.92
C ALA A 119 -8.11 10.97 5.12
N ALA A 120 -7.98 11.11 3.81
CA ALA A 120 -9.04 11.58 2.93
C ALA A 120 -9.94 10.41 2.53
N VAL A 121 -11.14 10.35 3.12
CA VAL A 121 -12.15 9.31 2.86
C VAL A 121 -13.29 9.83 1.98
N LEU A 122 -14.02 8.92 1.34
CA LEU A 122 -15.17 9.25 0.50
C LEU A 122 -16.35 9.69 1.37
N ASP A 123 -16.96 8.75 2.11
CA ASP A 123 -17.99 9.05 3.11
C ASP A 123 -17.37 9.61 4.40
N PRO A 124 -18.09 10.41 5.22
CA PRO A 124 -17.53 10.91 6.47
C PRO A 124 -17.16 9.81 7.46
N TYR A 125 -16.24 10.11 8.37
CA TYR A 125 -15.98 9.32 9.56
C TYR A 125 -17.21 9.29 10.49
N LEU A 126 -17.39 8.16 11.15
CA LEU A 126 -18.38 7.99 12.21
C LEU A 126 -17.95 8.75 13.48
N ASP A 127 -18.94 9.15 14.28
CA ASP A 127 -18.76 9.54 15.68
C ASP A 127 -19.02 8.33 16.63
N PRO A 128 -18.81 8.48 17.95
CA PRO A 128 -19.07 7.41 18.91
C PRO A 128 -20.54 6.96 19.04
N ALA A 129 -21.49 7.59 18.33
CA ALA A 129 -22.87 7.14 18.22
C ALA A 129 -23.16 6.40 16.88
N GLY A 130 -22.13 6.20 16.04
CA GLY A 130 -22.26 5.54 14.74
C GLY A 130 -22.78 6.46 13.62
N CYS A 131 -22.81 7.78 13.82
CA CYS A 131 -23.29 8.74 12.83
C CYS A 131 -22.14 9.34 12.01
N HIS A 132 -22.31 9.48 10.69
CA HIS A 132 -21.33 10.08 9.76
C HIS A 132 -21.18 11.61 9.96
N SER A 133 -20.61 12.04 11.09
CA SER A 133 -20.56 13.45 11.51
C SER A 133 -19.15 14.04 11.66
N ARG A 134 -18.08 13.22 11.64
CA ARG A 134 -16.70 13.66 11.88
C ARG A 134 -15.97 14.26 10.66
N GLY A 135 -16.69 14.53 9.57
CA GLY A 135 -16.10 14.98 8.30
C GLY A 135 -15.34 13.88 7.58
N SER A 136 -14.71 14.19 6.45
CA SER A 136 -14.11 13.19 5.54
C SER A 136 -12.59 13.31 5.38
N GLY A 137 -11.90 13.89 6.38
CA GLY A 137 -10.46 14.20 6.31
C GLY A 137 -10.07 15.17 5.20
N LEU A 138 -8.76 15.34 4.98
CA LEU A 138 -8.20 16.44 4.19
C LEU A 138 -7.41 15.92 2.99
N SER A 139 -7.70 16.45 1.82
CA SER A 139 -6.83 16.35 0.65
C SER A 139 -5.75 17.44 0.78
N SER A 140 -4.52 17.03 1.06
CA SER A 140 -3.36 17.90 1.31
C SER A 140 -2.96 18.72 0.07
N ILE A 141 -3.28 18.21 -1.13
CA ILE A 141 -3.24 18.96 -2.39
C ILE A 141 -4.64 18.91 -3.01
N ASP A 142 -5.10 20.03 -3.57
CA ASP A 142 -6.35 20.09 -4.34
C ASP A 142 -6.34 19.06 -5.49
N PRO A 143 -7.42 18.29 -5.73
CA PRO A 143 -7.43 17.23 -6.74
C PRO A 143 -7.19 17.69 -8.19
N GLN A 144 -7.47 18.96 -8.54
CA GLN A 144 -7.11 19.49 -9.84
C GLN A 144 -5.62 19.88 -9.88
N ALA A 145 -5.13 20.57 -8.85
CA ALA A 145 -3.70 20.88 -8.75
C ALA A 145 -2.84 19.60 -8.74
N LEU A 146 -3.32 18.51 -8.12
CA LEU A 146 -2.67 17.21 -8.15
C LEU A 146 -2.60 16.64 -9.58
N ARG A 147 -3.71 16.65 -10.34
CA ARG A 147 -3.69 16.26 -11.77
C ARG A 147 -2.66 17.06 -12.56
N ASP A 148 -2.63 18.38 -12.37
CA ASP A 148 -1.72 19.28 -13.09
C ASP A 148 -0.25 19.02 -12.71
N TYR A 149 0.05 18.78 -11.44
CA TYR A 149 1.41 18.48 -10.95
C TYR A 149 1.90 17.10 -11.42
N VAL A 150 1.09 16.04 -11.28
CA VAL A 150 1.47 14.68 -11.69
C VAL A 150 1.66 14.60 -13.20
N THR A 151 0.80 15.27 -13.98
CA THR A 151 0.95 15.36 -15.45
C THR A 151 2.27 16.02 -15.86
N ARG A 152 2.66 17.12 -15.20
CA ARG A 152 3.94 17.79 -15.46
C ARG A 152 5.14 16.95 -15.05
N LEU A 153 5.08 16.31 -13.89
CA LEU A 153 6.18 15.47 -13.39
C LEU A 153 6.44 14.26 -14.29
N ASP A 154 5.40 13.55 -14.72
CA ASP A 154 5.50 12.45 -15.69
C ASP A 154 6.02 12.92 -17.06
N GLY A 155 5.54 14.07 -17.54
CA GLY A 155 6.00 14.68 -18.80
C GLY A 155 7.48 15.11 -18.76
N GLU A 156 8.00 15.45 -17.58
CA GLU A 156 9.43 15.68 -17.33
C GLU A 156 10.23 14.38 -17.06
N HIS A 157 9.57 13.21 -17.06
CA HIS A 157 10.10 11.88 -16.72
C HIS A 157 10.52 11.69 -15.26
N PHE A 158 9.82 12.32 -14.31
CA PHE A 158 9.87 11.93 -12.89
C PHE A 158 8.90 10.78 -12.61
N GLN A 159 9.37 9.81 -11.82
CA GLN A 159 8.46 8.95 -11.07
C GLN A 159 7.72 9.78 -10.01
N VAL A 160 6.46 9.41 -9.75
CA VAL A 160 5.68 9.99 -8.66
C VAL A 160 5.35 8.92 -7.64
N HIS A 161 5.62 9.22 -6.37
CA HIS A 161 5.35 8.38 -5.22
C HIS A 161 4.32 9.07 -4.32
N LEU A 162 3.06 8.65 -4.36
CA LEU A 162 2.01 9.24 -3.54
C LEU A 162 1.85 8.52 -2.20
N HIS A 163 1.64 9.26 -1.12
CA HIS A 163 1.05 8.74 0.12
C HIS A 163 -0.47 8.93 0.03
N ALA A 164 -1.20 7.83 0.17
CA ALA A 164 -2.66 7.81 0.28
C ALA A 164 -3.10 6.77 1.32
N ILE A 165 -3.70 7.22 2.42
CA ILE A 165 -4.26 6.35 3.45
C ILE A 165 -5.74 6.09 3.19
N GLY A 166 -6.52 7.14 2.94
CA GLY A 166 -7.97 7.07 2.76
C GLY A 166 -8.40 6.75 1.33
N ASP A 167 -9.62 6.20 1.18
CA ASP A 167 -10.15 5.77 -0.13
C ASP A 167 -10.39 6.92 -1.11
N ARG A 168 -10.57 8.16 -0.64
CA ARG A 168 -10.60 9.35 -1.51
C ARG A 168 -9.19 9.76 -1.95
N ALA A 169 -8.17 9.74 -1.08
CA ALA A 169 -6.79 10.01 -1.50
C ALA A 169 -6.29 8.99 -2.53
N VAL A 170 -6.67 7.73 -2.40
CA VAL A 170 -6.37 6.69 -3.41
C VAL A 170 -7.02 7.04 -4.75
N ARG A 171 -8.31 7.38 -4.76
CA ARG A 171 -9.02 7.81 -5.98
C ARG A 171 -8.39 9.06 -6.61
N GLU A 172 -8.14 10.11 -5.82
CA GLU A 172 -7.51 11.36 -6.26
C GLU A 172 -6.11 11.09 -6.86
N SER A 173 -5.34 10.18 -6.26
CA SER A 173 -4.02 9.76 -6.76
C SER A 173 -4.09 8.99 -8.09
N LEU A 174 -5.08 8.10 -8.25
CA LEU A 174 -5.31 7.35 -9.49
C LEU A 174 -5.82 8.27 -10.61
N ASP A 175 -6.73 9.19 -10.30
CA ASP A 175 -7.21 10.25 -11.22
C ASP A 175 -6.05 11.11 -11.74
N ALA A 176 -5.05 11.39 -10.91
CA ALA A 176 -3.86 12.16 -11.28
C ALA A 176 -2.92 11.40 -12.22
N ILE A 177 -2.73 10.10 -11.99
CA ILE A 177 -1.92 9.23 -12.88
C ILE A 177 -2.66 8.95 -14.19
N GLU A 178 -3.99 8.84 -14.17
CA GLU A 178 -4.82 8.69 -15.36
C GLU A 178 -4.80 9.96 -16.23
N ALA A 179 -4.89 11.14 -15.62
CA ALA A 179 -4.74 12.41 -16.32
C ALA A 179 -3.36 12.58 -16.99
N ALA A 180 -2.28 12.23 -16.26
CA ALA A 180 -0.92 12.25 -16.81
C ALA A 180 -0.79 11.35 -18.05
N ARG A 181 -1.26 10.11 -17.96
CA ARG A 181 -1.27 9.14 -19.07
C ARG A 181 -2.12 9.57 -20.26
N ALA A 182 -3.23 10.28 -20.02
CA ALA A 182 -4.07 10.82 -21.08
C ALA A 182 -3.41 12.00 -21.83
N ALA A 183 -2.56 12.77 -21.16
CA ALA A 183 -1.86 13.90 -21.75
C ALA A 183 -0.52 13.53 -22.40
N ASN A 184 0.29 12.71 -21.72
CA ASN A 184 1.67 12.37 -22.11
C ASN A 184 1.77 11.05 -22.89
N GLY A 185 0.73 10.20 -22.81
CA GLY A 185 0.74 8.84 -23.36
C GLY A 185 1.31 7.79 -22.40
N PRO A 186 1.51 6.55 -22.87
CA PRO A 186 2.07 5.47 -22.05
C PRO A 186 3.60 5.58 -21.93
N GLY A 187 4.11 5.65 -20.69
CA GLY A 187 5.55 5.67 -20.39
C GLY A 187 5.94 4.72 -19.24
N ASP A 188 7.25 4.54 -19.04
CA ASP A 188 7.81 3.77 -17.91
C ASP A 188 8.04 4.66 -16.67
N GLY A 189 7.07 5.53 -16.34
CA GLY A 189 7.14 6.44 -15.18
C GLY A 189 6.97 5.75 -13.81
N ARG A 190 6.59 4.46 -13.81
CA ARG A 190 6.47 3.55 -12.64
C ARG A 190 5.85 4.18 -11.39
N HIS A 191 4.85 5.05 -11.56
CA HIS A 191 4.21 5.73 -10.43
C HIS A 191 3.64 4.70 -9.44
N HIS A 192 3.73 5.02 -8.16
CA HIS A 192 3.34 4.12 -7.10
C HIS A 192 2.68 4.86 -5.95
N ILE A 193 1.71 4.20 -5.32
CA ILE A 193 0.95 4.73 -4.19
C ILE A 193 1.27 3.86 -2.98
N ALA A 194 1.61 4.49 -1.87
CA ALA A 194 2.00 3.82 -0.63
C ALA A 194 0.89 3.78 0.41
N HIS A 195 1.07 2.92 1.41
CA HIS A 195 0.22 2.71 2.59
C HIS A 195 -1.10 2.00 2.25
N LEU A 196 -1.97 2.63 1.44
CA LEU A 196 -3.16 1.98 0.86
C LEU A 196 -4.05 1.29 1.91
N GLN A 197 -4.23 1.95 3.04
CA GLN A 197 -4.99 1.43 4.18
C GLN A 197 -6.46 1.22 3.81
N LEU A 198 -7.07 2.17 3.09
CA LEU A 198 -8.42 2.07 2.53
C LEU A 198 -8.40 2.19 1.01
N ILE A 199 -9.05 1.25 0.32
CA ILE A 199 -9.30 1.30 -1.13
C ILE A 199 -10.80 1.06 -1.37
N HIS A 200 -11.41 1.87 -2.23
CA HIS A 200 -12.78 1.64 -2.70
C HIS A 200 -12.79 0.53 -3.78
N PRO A 201 -13.79 -0.37 -3.84
CA PRO A 201 -13.79 -1.50 -4.77
C PRO A 201 -13.58 -1.10 -6.24
N ASP A 202 -14.22 -0.03 -6.69
CA ASP A 202 -14.09 0.52 -8.05
C ASP A 202 -12.66 0.96 -8.42
N ASP A 203 -11.85 1.34 -7.42
CA ASP A 203 -10.49 1.83 -7.62
C ASP A 203 -9.44 0.71 -7.60
N LEU A 204 -9.74 -0.44 -6.99
CA LEU A 204 -8.85 -1.60 -6.93
C LEU A 204 -8.42 -2.16 -8.30
N PRO A 205 -9.29 -2.30 -9.33
CA PRO A 205 -8.86 -2.71 -10.68
C PRO A 205 -8.11 -1.60 -11.43
N ARG A 206 -8.24 -0.32 -11.03
CA ARG A 206 -7.54 0.81 -11.68
C ARG A 206 -6.02 0.69 -11.51
N PHE A 207 -5.52 0.10 -10.42
CA PHE A 207 -4.09 -0.14 -10.23
C PHE A 207 -3.47 -0.95 -11.39
N ALA A 208 -4.12 -2.05 -11.79
CA ALA A 208 -3.65 -2.88 -12.89
C ALA A 208 -3.80 -2.15 -14.25
N ALA A 209 -4.96 -1.52 -14.51
CA ALA A 209 -5.22 -0.81 -15.75
C ALA A 209 -4.30 0.41 -15.97
N LEU A 210 -4.02 1.16 -14.90
CA LEU A 210 -3.12 2.31 -14.87
C LEU A 210 -1.66 1.91 -14.57
N GLY A 211 -1.33 0.62 -14.49
CA GLY A 211 0.02 0.12 -14.25
C GLY A 211 0.69 0.63 -12.97
N VAL A 212 -0.10 1.08 -11.99
CA VAL A 212 0.37 1.68 -10.74
C VAL A 212 0.81 0.58 -9.79
N THR A 213 1.99 0.74 -9.19
CA THR A 213 2.46 -0.21 -8.18
C THR A 213 1.91 0.17 -6.80
N ALA A 214 1.33 -0.81 -6.11
CA ALA A 214 0.92 -0.67 -4.72
C ALA A 214 2.12 -0.90 -3.80
N THR A 215 2.48 0.08 -2.98
CA THR A 215 3.63 0.00 -2.07
C THR A 215 3.15 -0.24 -0.64
N ILE A 216 3.33 -1.46 -0.14
CA ILE A 216 2.68 -1.93 1.08
C ILE A 216 3.60 -1.89 2.31
N GLN A 217 2.99 -1.60 3.46
CA GLN A 217 3.62 -1.60 4.78
C GLN A 217 3.07 -2.79 5.56
N GLY A 218 3.72 -3.96 5.42
CA GLY A 218 3.19 -5.22 5.94
C GLY A 218 2.85 -5.19 7.43
N LEU A 219 3.68 -4.52 8.25
CA LEU A 219 3.51 -4.44 9.71
C LEU A 219 2.20 -3.80 10.18
N TRP A 220 1.56 -2.94 9.37
CA TRP A 220 0.37 -2.19 9.78
C TRP A 220 -0.93 -3.00 9.59
N ALA A 221 -0.84 -4.18 8.98
CA ALA A 221 -1.97 -4.98 8.53
C ALA A 221 -2.33 -6.13 9.51
N ALA A 222 -2.44 -5.80 10.80
CA ALA A 222 -2.76 -6.70 11.89
C ALA A 222 -3.80 -6.09 12.86
N HIS A 223 -4.32 -6.90 13.79
CA HIS A 223 -5.01 -6.40 14.97
C HIS A 223 -3.99 -5.81 15.96
N GLU A 224 -4.29 -4.61 16.45
CA GLU A 224 -3.48 -3.88 17.44
C GLU A 224 -4.32 -2.70 18.01
N PRO A 225 -3.93 -2.09 19.14
CA PRO A 225 -4.67 -0.99 19.74
C PRO A 225 -4.91 0.21 18.79
N GLN A 226 -3.96 0.53 17.90
CA GLN A 226 -4.14 1.60 16.92
C GLN A 226 -5.27 1.27 15.92
N MET A 227 -5.26 0.06 15.36
CA MET A 227 -6.26 -0.41 14.41
C MET A 227 -7.65 -0.51 15.07
N ASP A 228 -7.73 -1.23 16.19
CA ASP A 228 -9.00 -1.67 16.77
C ASP A 228 -9.70 -0.58 17.59
N GLN A 229 -8.95 0.37 18.16
CA GLN A 229 -9.50 1.41 19.04
C GLN A 229 -9.56 2.78 18.38
N LEU A 230 -8.62 3.11 17.47
CA LEU A 230 -8.50 4.44 16.87
C LEU A 230 -8.95 4.51 15.40
N THR A 231 -9.03 3.38 14.69
CA THR A 231 -9.41 3.36 13.27
C THR A 231 -10.75 2.64 13.01
N ILE A 232 -10.86 1.34 13.28
CA ILE A 232 -12.05 0.51 12.95
C ILE A 232 -13.39 1.12 13.43
N PRO A 233 -13.52 1.63 14.68
CA PRO A 233 -14.78 2.19 15.17
C PRO A 233 -15.26 3.42 14.41
N PHE A 234 -14.34 4.17 13.77
CA PHE A 234 -14.62 5.45 13.13
C PHE A 234 -14.73 5.36 11.60
N VAL A 235 -14.12 4.35 10.98
CA VAL A 235 -14.32 4.09 9.53
C VAL A 235 -15.64 3.37 9.24
N GLY A 236 -16.14 2.58 10.21
CA GLY A 236 -17.37 1.79 10.08
C GLY A 236 -17.17 0.42 9.41
N PRO A 237 -18.08 -0.54 9.62
CA PRO A 237 -17.86 -1.95 9.30
C PRO A 237 -17.57 -2.22 7.81
N GLU A 238 -18.21 -1.49 6.90
CA GLU A 238 -18.02 -1.66 5.46
C GLU A 238 -16.58 -1.31 5.02
N ARG A 239 -15.98 -0.26 5.59
CA ARG A 239 -14.59 0.15 5.32
C ARG A 239 -13.59 -0.61 6.19
N ALA A 240 -13.97 -1.03 7.39
CA ALA A 240 -13.17 -1.97 8.19
C ALA A 240 -12.90 -3.26 7.40
N ALA A 241 -13.89 -3.80 6.68
CA ALA A 241 -13.75 -4.95 5.79
C ALA A 241 -12.85 -4.69 4.54
N ARG A 242 -12.44 -3.45 4.27
CA ARG A 242 -11.62 -3.04 3.11
C ARG A 242 -10.18 -2.62 3.48
N HIS A 243 -9.67 -3.07 4.62
CA HIS A 243 -8.34 -2.66 5.11
C HIS A 243 -7.18 -3.43 4.47
N TYR A 244 -6.18 -2.70 3.96
CA TYR A 244 -4.92 -3.23 3.45
C TYR A 244 -5.13 -4.41 2.48
N LEU A 245 -5.77 -4.14 1.33
CA LEU A 245 -6.22 -5.14 0.35
C LEU A 245 -5.09 -5.78 -0.48
N PHE A 246 -4.01 -6.22 0.17
CA PHE A 246 -2.80 -6.74 -0.50
C PHE A 246 -3.12 -7.94 -1.40
N GLY A 247 -3.95 -8.86 -0.91
CA GLY A 247 -4.38 -10.04 -1.65
C GLY A 247 -5.23 -9.69 -2.88
N ASP A 248 -6.22 -8.80 -2.74
CA ASP A 248 -7.07 -8.41 -3.87
C ASP A 248 -6.35 -7.52 -4.89
N LEU A 249 -5.45 -6.64 -4.46
CA LEU A 249 -4.55 -5.89 -5.35
C LEU A 249 -3.72 -6.85 -6.23
N LEU A 250 -3.10 -7.86 -5.62
CA LEU A 250 -2.32 -8.83 -6.39
C LEU A 250 -3.21 -9.69 -7.31
N ARG A 251 -4.41 -10.09 -6.84
CA ARG A 251 -5.41 -10.83 -7.64
C ARG A 251 -5.98 -10.00 -8.80
N SER A 252 -6.04 -8.67 -8.70
CA SER A 252 -6.46 -7.80 -9.81
C SER A 252 -5.39 -7.62 -10.89
N GLY A 253 -4.17 -8.12 -10.65
CA GLY A 253 -3.01 -7.96 -11.53
C GLY A 253 -2.18 -6.70 -11.25
N ALA A 254 -2.44 -5.98 -10.14
CA ALA A 254 -1.56 -4.92 -9.70
C ALA A 254 -0.21 -5.47 -9.23
N ARG A 255 0.86 -4.71 -9.43
CA ARG A 255 2.17 -5.04 -8.84
C ARG A 255 2.20 -4.59 -7.37
N LEU A 256 2.77 -5.42 -6.52
CA LEU A 256 3.16 -5.05 -5.17
C LEU A 256 4.66 -4.70 -5.11
N ALA A 257 4.99 -3.66 -4.38
CA ALA A 257 6.32 -3.37 -3.80
C ALA A 257 6.13 -3.23 -2.28
N ALA A 258 7.20 -3.32 -1.47
CA ALA A 258 7.05 -3.24 -0.02
C ALA A 258 8.16 -2.45 0.70
N GLY A 259 7.78 -1.83 1.82
CA GLY A 259 8.67 -1.00 2.66
C GLY A 259 8.29 -1.08 4.15
N SER A 260 9.13 -0.53 5.01
CA SER A 260 8.91 -0.48 6.47
C SER A 260 8.29 0.83 6.95
N ASP A 261 8.40 1.90 6.15
CA ASP A 261 8.16 3.29 6.56
C ASP A 261 8.94 3.67 7.83
N TRP A 262 10.15 3.12 7.99
CA TRP A 262 11.01 3.41 9.14
C TRP A 262 11.31 4.93 9.23
N ALA A 263 11.16 5.58 10.38
CA ALA A 263 11.06 5.00 11.74
C ALA A 263 9.63 4.81 12.30
N VAL A 264 8.56 4.89 11.48
CA VAL A 264 7.18 4.69 11.94
C VAL A 264 6.95 3.23 12.36
N SER A 265 7.45 2.26 11.58
CA SER A 265 7.45 0.84 11.97
C SER A 265 8.79 0.16 11.70
N SER A 266 9.00 -1.02 12.30
CA SER A 266 10.31 -1.68 12.38
C SER A 266 10.97 -1.92 11.02
N ALA A 267 12.26 -1.59 10.90
CA ALA A 267 13.03 -1.79 9.67
C ALA A 267 13.33 -3.27 9.33
N ASN A 268 13.01 -4.23 10.20
CA ASN A 268 13.21 -5.65 9.93
C ASN A 268 12.12 -6.18 8.96
N PRO A 269 12.45 -6.54 7.71
CA PRO A 269 11.48 -6.97 6.71
C PRO A 269 10.83 -8.31 7.06
N LEU A 270 11.51 -9.22 7.78
CA LEU A 270 10.96 -10.54 8.13
C LEU A 270 9.75 -10.42 9.07
N ARG A 271 9.72 -9.39 9.93
CA ARG A 271 8.52 -9.07 10.74
C ARG A 271 7.36 -8.60 9.87
N ALA A 272 7.62 -7.75 8.86
CA ALA A 272 6.59 -7.27 7.95
C ALA A 272 6.08 -8.35 6.99
N ILE A 273 6.96 -9.25 6.53
CA ILE A 273 6.63 -10.44 5.73
C ILE A 273 5.76 -11.39 6.55
N HIS A 274 6.10 -11.64 7.83
CA HIS A 274 5.25 -12.41 8.72
C HIS A 274 3.83 -11.81 8.83
N VAL A 275 3.67 -10.49 8.99
CA VAL A 275 2.33 -9.89 9.03
C VAL A 275 1.62 -9.98 7.68
N ALA A 276 2.32 -9.81 6.55
CA ALA A 276 1.73 -10.00 5.23
C ALA A 276 1.23 -11.44 4.99
N VAL A 277 1.89 -12.45 5.57
CA VAL A 277 1.53 -13.87 5.46
C VAL A 277 0.46 -14.30 6.49
N ASN A 278 0.57 -13.85 7.74
CA ASN A 278 -0.30 -14.30 8.83
C ASN A 278 -1.46 -13.35 9.13
N ARG A 279 -1.31 -12.04 8.86
CA ARG A 279 -2.21 -10.94 9.25
C ARG A 279 -2.39 -10.75 10.76
N ALA A 280 -1.40 -11.19 11.53
CA ALA A 280 -1.26 -10.96 12.97
C ALA A 280 0.19 -10.54 13.27
N LEU A 281 0.44 -9.88 14.41
CA LEU A 281 1.78 -9.42 14.79
C LEU A 281 2.66 -10.59 15.28
N PRO A 282 4.00 -10.55 15.04
CA PRO A 282 4.93 -11.55 15.56
C PRO A 282 4.85 -11.68 17.09
N GLY A 283 4.46 -12.86 17.58
CA GLY A 283 4.33 -13.15 19.01
C GLY A 283 3.06 -12.62 19.67
N ALA A 284 2.06 -12.18 18.90
CA ALA A 284 0.76 -11.77 19.43
C ALA A 284 0.02 -12.92 20.14
N ALA A 285 -0.87 -12.58 21.08
CA ALA A 285 -1.65 -13.53 21.85
C ALA A 285 -3.06 -13.00 22.14
N GLY A 286 -4.03 -13.90 22.33
CA GLY A 286 -5.44 -13.51 22.52
C GLY A 286 -6.00 -12.82 21.26
N PRO A 287 -6.84 -11.78 21.38
CA PRO A 287 -7.46 -11.12 20.24
C PRO A 287 -6.48 -10.58 19.18
N GLU A 288 -5.29 -10.12 19.59
CA GLU A 288 -4.26 -9.60 18.67
C GLU A 288 -3.59 -10.70 17.81
N ALA A 289 -3.79 -11.98 18.17
CA ALA A 289 -3.33 -13.12 17.38
C ALA A 289 -4.33 -13.54 16.28
N GLU A 290 -5.56 -13.02 16.30
CA GLU A 290 -6.53 -13.31 15.25
C GLU A 290 -6.08 -12.68 13.91
N PRO A 291 -6.28 -13.34 12.76
CA PRO A 291 -5.88 -12.78 11.47
C PRO A 291 -6.75 -11.59 11.06
N PHE A 292 -6.16 -10.41 10.93
CA PHE A 292 -6.88 -9.21 10.46
C PHE A 292 -7.18 -9.28 8.96
N LEU A 293 -8.42 -9.66 8.61
CA LEU A 293 -8.89 -9.92 7.24
C LEU A 293 -8.06 -11.01 6.53
N PRO A 294 -8.21 -12.31 6.88
CA PRO A 294 -7.35 -13.38 6.37
C PRO A 294 -7.40 -13.59 4.85
N GLY A 295 -8.45 -13.12 4.17
CA GLY A 295 -8.51 -13.11 2.70
C GLY A 295 -7.48 -12.19 2.02
N GLN A 296 -6.87 -11.27 2.78
CA GLN A 296 -5.83 -10.34 2.31
C GLN A 296 -4.40 -10.80 2.66
N ARG A 297 -4.23 -12.05 3.10
CA ARG A 297 -2.92 -12.70 3.21
C ARG A 297 -2.24 -12.81 1.84
N LEU A 298 -0.92 -12.70 1.84
CA LEU A 298 -0.04 -13.11 0.76
C LEU A 298 0.59 -14.46 1.10
N SER A 299 1.03 -15.23 0.10
CA SER A 299 2.01 -16.30 0.36
C SER A 299 3.39 -15.70 0.68
N LEU A 300 4.25 -16.49 1.32
CA LEU A 300 5.63 -16.08 1.60
C LEU A 300 6.40 -15.69 0.32
N ALA A 301 6.17 -16.39 -0.79
CA ALA A 301 6.79 -16.08 -2.07
C ALA A 301 6.35 -14.71 -2.62
N GLU A 302 5.07 -14.36 -2.49
CA GLU A 302 4.52 -13.06 -2.93
C GLU A 302 4.98 -11.91 -2.03
N ALA A 303 5.04 -12.13 -0.71
CA ALA A 303 5.56 -11.16 0.25
C ALA A 303 7.08 -10.90 0.05
N LEU A 304 7.87 -11.96 -0.19
CA LEU A 304 9.28 -11.83 -0.55
C LEU A 304 9.45 -11.13 -1.91
N ALA A 305 8.64 -11.46 -2.91
CA ALA A 305 8.68 -10.81 -4.21
C ALA A 305 8.36 -9.31 -4.11
N ALA A 306 7.39 -8.90 -3.28
CA ALA A 306 7.10 -7.50 -3.03
C ALA A 306 8.29 -6.75 -2.41
N TYR A 307 8.96 -7.34 -1.41
CA TYR A 307 10.16 -6.75 -0.78
C TYR A 307 11.42 -6.78 -1.65
N THR A 308 11.50 -7.61 -2.68
CA THR A 308 12.69 -7.79 -3.54
C THR A 308 12.46 -7.28 -4.95
N ALA A 309 11.88 -8.07 -5.84
CA ALA A 309 11.65 -7.73 -7.25
C ALA A 309 10.68 -6.55 -7.43
N GLY A 310 9.65 -6.44 -6.58
CA GLY A 310 8.70 -5.33 -6.56
C GLY A 310 9.35 -4.01 -6.16
N SER A 311 10.09 -4.01 -5.05
CA SER A 311 10.87 -2.85 -4.60
C SER A 311 11.99 -2.48 -5.58
N ALA A 312 12.67 -3.44 -6.22
CA ALA A 312 13.62 -3.17 -7.29
C ALA A 312 12.96 -2.54 -8.53
N PHE A 313 11.75 -3.00 -8.91
CA PHE A 313 10.99 -2.42 -10.02
C PHE A 313 10.66 -0.95 -9.80
N VAL A 314 10.13 -0.57 -8.63
CA VAL A 314 9.82 0.86 -8.37
C VAL A 314 11.07 1.72 -8.23
N ASN A 315 12.22 1.18 -7.85
CA ASN A 315 13.48 1.93 -7.84
C ASN A 315 14.18 2.00 -9.21
N HIS A 316 13.58 1.45 -10.28
CA HIS A 316 14.19 1.31 -11.61
C HIS A 316 15.51 0.50 -11.60
N LEU A 317 15.58 -0.52 -10.73
CA LEU A 317 16.73 -1.42 -10.55
C LEU A 317 16.40 -2.88 -10.86
N ASP A 318 15.25 -3.20 -11.47
CA ASP A 318 14.81 -4.57 -11.76
C ASP A 318 15.60 -5.29 -12.87
N ASP A 319 16.33 -4.56 -13.73
CA ASP A 319 17.37 -5.14 -14.60
C ASP A 319 18.68 -5.42 -13.85
N VAL A 320 18.87 -4.85 -12.65
CA VAL A 320 20.15 -4.75 -11.94
C VAL A 320 20.20 -5.61 -10.67
N THR A 321 19.10 -5.71 -9.92
CA THR A 321 18.99 -6.41 -8.62
C THR A 321 17.58 -6.97 -8.40
N GLY A 322 17.24 -7.38 -7.17
CA GLY A 322 15.91 -7.82 -6.77
C GLY A 322 15.52 -9.25 -7.18
N THR A 323 16.34 -9.94 -7.98
CA THR A 323 16.25 -11.39 -8.21
C THR A 323 17.65 -11.99 -8.30
N ILE A 324 17.83 -13.21 -7.79
CA ILE A 324 19.08 -13.96 -7.98
C ILE A 324 19.11 -14.47 -9.41
N THR A 325 19.89 -13.85 -10.29
CA THR A 325 19.92 -14.14 -11.73
C THR A 325 21.28 -13.77 -12.33
N PRO A 326 21.91 -14.63 -13.16
CA PRO A 326 23.24 -14.35 -13.72
C PRO A 326 23.30 -13.02 -14.49
N GLY A 327 24.19 -12.13 -14.05
CA GLY A 327 24.37 -10.78 -14.61
C GLY A 327 23.76 -9.65 -13.78
N LYS A 328 23.02 -9.96 -12.71
CA LYS A 328 22.60 -9.00 -11.67
C LYS A 328 23.66 -8.87 -10.55
N LEU A 329 23.51 -7.82 -9.75
CA LEU A 329 24.28 -7.61 -8.52
C LEU A 329 24.04 -8.73 -7.50
N ALA A 330 25.07 -9.06 -6.73
CA ALA A 330 24.97 -9.95 -5.58
C ALA A 330 24.53 -9.17 -4.32
N ASP A 331 23.36 -8.53 -4.41
CA ASP A 331 22.64 -7.99 -3.25
C ASP A 331 21.89 -9.15 -2.58
N LEU A 332 22.46 -9.69 -1.51
CA LEU A 332 22.05 -10.98 -0.94
C LEU A 332 21.97 -10.90 0.58
N ILE A 333 21.14 -11.75 1.17
CA ILE A 333 21.17 -12.09 2.59
C ILE A 333 21.37 -13.59 2.77
N VAL A 334 22.12 -13.97 3.79
CA VAL A 334 22.16 -15.36 4.28
C VAL A 334 21.28 -15.43 5.51
N LEU A 335 20.36 -16.40 5.55
CA LEU A 335 19.47 -16.65 6.67
C LEU A 335 19.96 -17.84 7.49
N ASP A 336 19.64 -17.87 8.79
CA ASP A 336 19.98 -19.01 9.66
C ASP A 336 19.08 -20.24 9.40
N THR A 337 17.90 -20.01 8.84
CA THR A 337 16.87 -21.01 8.56
C THR A 337 16.21 -20.70 7.22
N ASP A 338 15.79 -21.72 6.47
CA ASP A 338 14.94 -21.51 5.29
C ASP A 338 13.52 -21.08 5.73
N PRO A 339 13.04 -19.86 5.38
CA PRO A 339 11.72 -19.39 5.77
C PRO A 339 10.58 -20.19 5.12
N PHE A 340 10.84 -20.98 4.08
CA PHE A 340 9.86 -21.92 3.51
C PHE A 340 9.78 -23.27 4.24
N ALA A 341 10.76 -23.57 5.12
CA ALA A 341 10.81 -24.81 5.89
C ALA A 341 10.26 -24.65 7.33
N VAL A 342 10.09 -23.42 7.82
CA VAL A 342 9.44 -23.12 9.10
C VAL A 342 7.92 -22.99 8.94
N ALA A 343 7.18 -23.12 10.05
CA ALA A 343 5.75 -22.82 10.03
C ALA A 343 5.50 -21.30 9.95
N ALA A 344 4.35 -20.89 9.42
CA ALA A 344 4.12 -19.50 9.02
C ALA A 344 4.23 -18.49 10.17
N GLN A 345 3.83 -18.88 11.39
CA GLN A 345 3.98 -18.05 12.58
C GLN A 345 5.47 -17.79 12.96
N ASP A 346 6.38 -18.67 12.55
CA ASP A 346 7.80 -18.61 12.92
C ASP A 346 8.65 -17.82 11.90
N ILE A 347 8.07 -17.34 10.79
CA ILE A 347 8.75 -16.53 9.75
C ILE A 347 9.51 -15.32 10.33
N ALA A 348 9.01 -14.73 11.42
CA ALA A 348 9.59 -13.55 12.05
C ALA A 348 10.76 -13.86 13.03
N SER A 349 11.01 -15.12 13.38
CA SER A 349 12.13 -15.53 14.24
C SER A 349 13.38 -15.94 13.45
N VAL A 350 13.25 -16.17 12.14
CA VAL A 350 14.38 -16.38 11.21
C VAL A 350 15.32 -15.17 11.26
N ARG A 351 16.64 -15.42 11.32
CA ARG A 351 17.65 -14.36 11.47
C ARG A 351 18.49 -14.20 10.21
N VAL A 352 18.92 -12.96 9.96
CA VAL A 352 19.91 -12.64 8.93
C VAL A 352 21.30 -12.84 9.52
N LEU A 353 22.05 -13.80 9.00
CA LEU A 353 23.45 -14.08 9.38
C LEU A 353 24.43 -13.16 8.65
N GLN A 354 24.15 -12.81 7.40
CA GLN A 354 25.01 -11.97 6.56
C GLN A 354 24.18 -11.10 5.62
N THR A 355 24.71 -9.92 5.27
CA THR A 355 24.20 -9.11 4.14
C THR A 355 25.36 -8.73 3.23
N LEU A 356 25.17 -8.95 1.93
CA LEU A 356 26.07 -8.57 0.86
C LEU A 356 25.39 -7.50 0.01
N VAL A 357 26.13 -6.49 -0.45
CA VAL A 357 25.66 -5.44 -1.37
C VAL A 357 26.70 -5.27 -2.48
N GLU A 358 26.27 -5.37 -3.73
CA GLU A 358 27.14 -5.50 -4.92
C GLU A 358 28.13 -6.68 -4.83
N GLY A 359 27.91 -7.64 -3.93
CA GLY A 359 28.80 -8.76 -3.61
C GLY A 359 29.74 -8.54 -2.43
N GLU A 360 29.85 -7.31 -1.91
CA GLU A 360 30.68 -6.99 -0.73
C GLU A 360 29.90 -7.21 0.57
N GLN A 361 30.52 -7.88 1.55
CA GLN A 361 29.87 -8.20 2.83
C GLN A 361 29.80 -6.95 3.73
N VAL A 362 28.60 -6.37 3.85
CA VAL A 362 28.34 -5.16 4.67
C VAL A 362 27.83 -5.49 6.08
N TYR A 363 27.34 -6.71 6.31
CA TYR A 363 26.88 -7.17 7.62
C TYR A 363 27.25 -8.64 7.85
N GLN A 364 27.55 -8.95 9.12
CA GLN A 364 27.80 -10.28 9.66
C GLN A 364 27.23 -10.31 11.08
N GLU A 365 26.34 -11.25 11.38
CA GLU A 365 25.96 -11.54 12.76
C GLU A 365 27.20 -12.03 13.50
N ARG A 366 27.51 -11.41 14.65
CA ARG A 366 28.61 -11.83 15.51
C ARG A 366 28.07 -12.92 16.44
N ASN A 367 28.67 -14.10 16.41
CA ASN A 367 28.35 -15.14 17.38
C ASN A 367 28.56 -14.59 18.80
N SER A 368 27.52 -14.65 19.63
CA SER A 368 27.63 -14.53 21.08
C SER A 368 28.17 -15.85 21.64
N SER A 369 29.50 -15.99 21.59
CA SER A 369 30.26 -17.09 22.21
C SER A 369 30.23 -17.05 23.73
#